data_AF-A0AAV6YPT3-F1
#
_entry.id   AF-A0AAV6YPT3-F1
#
_cell.length_a   1.000
_cell.length_b   1.000
_cell.length_c   1.000
_cell.angle_alpha   90.00
_cell.angle_beta   90.00
_cell.angle_gamma   90.00
#
_symmetry.space_group_name_H-M   'P 1'
#
loop_
_entity.id
_entity.type
_entity.pdbx_description
1 polymer ?
#
loop_
_entity_poly.entity_id
_entity_poly.type
_entity_poly.pdbx_seq_one_letter_code
_entity_poly.pdbx_strand_id
1 'polypeptide(L)'
;EALLRIQQVEVEPLPRPVVQALASQFEKTSVSRPEVPDIDLSSVDTKLVSSLMPFQREGVSFAISREGRLLLADDMGLGKTIQAICIAAYYRKEWPLLVVAPSSVRFTWAEHEDITKMTRI
;
A
#
# COMPACT_ATOMS: atom_id res chain seq x y z
N GLU A 1 -25.22 -17.31 30.30
CA GLU A 1 -26.50 -16.97 29.64
C GLU A 1 -26.43 -15.87 28.56
N ALA A 2 -25.29 -15.18 28.32
CA ALA A 2 -25.24 -14.06 27.36
C ALA A 2 -24.85 -14.41 25.90
N LEU A 3 -24.50 -15.67 25.58
CA LEU A 3 -24.00 -16.08 24.26
C LEU A 3 -25.05 -16.73 23.33
N LEU A 4 -26.30 -16.91 23.79
CA LEU A 4 -27.36 -17.62 23.04
C LEU A 4 -28.25 -16.69 22.16
N ARG A 5 -27.83 -15.45 21.91
CA ARG A 5 -28.68 -14.42 21.24
C ARG A 5 -28.06 -13.75 20.00
N ILE A 6 -27.08 -14.37 19.36
CA ILE A 6 -26.72 -13.94 18.00
C ILE A 6 -27.80 -14.51 17.08
N GLN A 7 -28.76 -13.68 16.69
CA GLN A 7 -29.73 -14.00 15.64
C GLN A 7 -28.96 -14.55 14.42
N GLN A 8 -29.50 -15.59 13.79
CA GLN A 8 -28.94 -16.21 12.58
C GLN A 8 -28.43 -15.15 11.61
N VAL A 9 -27.12 -15.15 11.34
CA VAL A 9 -26.53 -14.34 10.28
C VAL A 9 -26.89 -15.02 8.96
N GLU A 10 -27.86 -14.46 8.24
CA GLU A 10 -28.14 -14.84 6.87
C GLU A 10 -27.13 -14.16 5.94
N VAL A 11 -26.32 -14.95 5.26
CA VAL A 11 -25.35 -14.45 4.29
C VAL A 11 -26.03 -14.45 2.92
N GLU A 12 -26.46 -13.27 2.47
CA GLU A 12 -26.92 -13.10 1.09
C GLU A 12 -25.74 -13.06 0.11
N PRO A 13 -25.88 -13.64 -1.10
CA PRO A 13 -24.85 -13.57 -2.11
C PRO A 13 -24.64 -12.14 -2.60
N LEU A 14 -23.41 -11.82 -3.03
CA LEU A 14 -23.12 -10.53 -3.66
C LEU A 14 -24.06 -10.31 -4.86
N PRO A 15 -24.55 -9.07 -5.08
CA PRO A 15 -25.40 -8.77 -6.22
C PRO A 15 -24.77 -9.21 -7.54
N ARG A 16 -25.57 -9.80 -8.44
CA ARG A 16 -25.11 -10.28 -9.75
C ARG A 16 -24.25 -9.27 -10.53
N PRO A 17 -24.55 -7.95 -10.54
CA PRO A 17 -23.71 -6.97 -11.22
C PRO A 17 -22.27 -6.92 -10.67
N VAL A 18 -22.09 -7.07 -9.34
CA VAL A 18 -20.77 -7.08 -8.70
C VAL A 18 -20.00 -8.32 -9.12
N VAL A 19 -20.66 -9.49 -9.09
CA VAL A 19 -20.05 -10.76 -9.50
C VAL A 19 -19.63 -10.68 -10.97
N GLN A 20 -20.50 -10.18 -11.86
CA GLN A 20 -20.20 -10.06 -13.29
C GLN A 20 -19.05 -9.08 -13.57
N ALA A 21 -19.03 -7.94 -12.87
CA ALA A 21 -17.97 -6.95 -13.02
C ALA A 21 -16.59 -7.52 -12.61
N LEU A 22 -16.55 -8.33 -11.56
CA LEU A 22 -15.31 -8.85 -11.00
C LEU A 22 -14.91 -10.24 -11.51
N ALA A 23 -15.84 -11.03 -12.07
CA ALA A 23 -15.59 -12.39 -12.56
C ALA A 23 -14.40 -12.46 -13.54
N SER A 24 -14.33 -11.52 -14.49
CA SER A 24 -13.24 -11.44 -15.47
C SER A 24 -11.86 -11.12 -14.87
N GLN A 25 -11.83 -10.57 -13.64
CA GLN A 25 -10.59 -10.30 -12.92
C GLN A 25 -10.11 -11.53 -12.14
N PHE A 26 -11.04 -12.34 -11.61
CA PHE A 26 -10.70 -13.56 -10.90
C PHE A 26 -10.10 -14.63 -11.83
N GLU A 27 -10.59 -14.75 -13.06
CA GLU A 27 -10.06 -15.72 -14.04
C GLU A 27 -8.61 -15.42 -14.48
N LYS A 28 -8.21 -14.14 -14.45
CA LYS A 28 -6.87 -13.70 -14.84
C LYS A 28 -5.87 -13.68 -13.68
N THR A 29 -6.36 -13.79 -12.44
CA THR A 29 -5.53 -13.73 -11.24
C THR A 29 -5.12 -15.15 -10.87
N SER A 30 -3.92 -15.57 -11.29
CA SER A 30 -3.30 -16.79 -10.78
C SER A 30 -3.10 -16.66 -9.27
N VAL A 31 -3.56 -17.66 -8.50
CA VAL A 31 -3.45 -17.72 -7.02
C VAL A 31 -1.99 -17.89 -6.55
N SER A 32 -1.02 -17.97 -7.47
CA SER A 32 0.39 -18.01 -7.12
C SER A 32 0.83 -16.68 -6.51
N ARG A 33 1.50 -16.76 -5.35
CA ARG A 33 2.14 -15.61 -4.72
C ARG A 33 3.05 -14.96 -5.77
N PRO A 34 2.87 -13.67 -6.10
CA PRO A 34 3.70 -13.02 -7.10
C PRO A 34 5.16 -13.09 -6.63
N GLU A 35 6.05 -13.58 -7.48
CA GLU A 35 7.49 -13.50 -7.23
C GLU A 35 7.85 -12.02 -7.17
N VAL A 36 8.26 -11.56 -5.99
CA VAL A 36 8.69 -10.18 -5.79
C VAL A 36 10.17 -10.13 -6.14
N PRO A 37 10.57 -9.42 -7.21
CA PRO A 37 11.97 -9.29 -7.56
C PRO A 37 12.69 -8.48 -6.48
N ASP A 38 13.97 -8.79 -6.26
CA ASP A 38 14.84 -7.95 -5.45
C ASP A 38 15.16 -6.68 -6.25
N ILE A 39 14.61 -5.56 -5.81
CA ILE A 39 14.74 -4.26 -6.49
C ILE A 39 15.90 -3.50 -5.89
N ASP A 40 16.75 -2.94 -6.75
CA ASP A 40 17.81 -2.04 -6.32
C ASP A 40 17.23 -0.73 -5.77
N LEU A 41 17.41 -0.49 -4.47
CA LEU A 41 17.00 0.73 -3.77
C LEU A 41 18.18 1.70 -3.52
N SER A 42 19.30 1.54 -4.23
CA SER A 42 20.49 2.40 -4.11
C SER A 42 20.24 3.88 -4.37
N SER A 43 19.18 4.20 -5.13
CA SER A 43 18.75 5.57 -5.43
C SER A 43 18.00 6.26 -4.29
N VAL A 44 17.60 5.52 -3.25
CA VAL A 44 16.84 6.00 -2.10
C VAL A 44 17.78 6.23 -0.91
N ASP A 45 17.45 7.19 -0.04
CA ASP A 45 18.21 7.44 1.20
C ASP A 45 18.35 6.15 2.01
N THR A 46 19.60 5.78 2.31
CA THR A 46 19.92 4.54 3.03
C THR A 46 19.29 4.51 4.42
N LYS A 47 19.10 5.66 5.08
CA LYS A 47 18.40 5.74 6.36
C LYS A 47 16.94 5.32 6.22
N LEU A 48 16.25 5.83 5.19
CA LEU A 48 14.87 5.47 4.89
C LEU A 48 14.74 3.97 4.60
N VAL A 49 15.59 3.44 3.72
CA VAL A 49 15.58 2.00 3.39
C VAL A 49 15.87 1.15 4.63
N SER A 50 16.84 1.53 5.46
CA SER A 50 17.20 0.81 6.69
C SER A 50 16.10 0.79 7.75
N SER A 51 15.18 1.77 7.72
CA SER A 51 14.05 1.86 8.64
C SER A 51 12.91 0.88 8.31
N LEU A 52 12.87 0.32 7.09
CA LEU A 52 11.81 -0.58 6.66
C LEU A 52 11.95 -1.97 7.28
N MET A 53 10.84 -2.48 7.82
CA MET A 53 10.70 -3.88 8.23
C MET A 53 10.73 -4.82 7.01
N PRO A 54 11.09 -6.11 7.15
CA PRO A 54 11.20 -7.03 6.02
C PRO A 54 9.95 -7.10 5.13
N PHE A 55 8.75 -7.18 5.73
CA PHE A 55 7.49 -7.22 4.97
C PHE A 55 7.20 -5.90 4.23
N GLN A 56 7.65 -4.76 4.78
CA GLN A 56 7.51 -3.45 4.15
C GLN A 56 8.38 -3.35 2.90
N ARG A 57 9.58 -3.96 2.94
CA ARG A 57 10.48 -4.05 1.76
C ARG A 57 9.86 -4.87 0.65
N GLU A 58 9.20 -5.99 0.97
CA GLU A 58 8.43 -6.77 -0.01
C GLU A 58 7.35 -5.90 -0.68
N GLY A 59 6.61 -5.11 0.11
CA GLY A 59 5.61 -4.17 -0.40
C GLY A 59 6.19 -3.10 -1.33
N VAL A 60 7.33 -2.50 -0.95
CA VAL A 60 8.04 -1.50 -1.78
C VAL A 60 8.55 -2.13 -3.09
N SER A 61 9.23 -3.28 -3.02
CA SER A 61 9.73 -3.99 -4.21
C SER A 61 8.58 -4.39 -5.14
N PHE A 62 7.47 -4.86 -4.58
CA PHE A 62 6.28 -5.18 -5.36
C PHE A 62 5.71 -3.95 -6.06
N ALA A 63 5.56 -2.82 -5.37
CA ALA A 63 5.10 -1.57 -6.00
C ALA A 63 6.01 -1.15 -7.16
N ILE A 64 7.34 -1.19 -6.97
CA ILE A 64 8.29 -0.78 -8.01
C ILE A 64 8.23 -1.73 -9.20
N SER A 65 8.12 -3.05 -8.96
CA SER A 65 7.92 -4.05 -10.03
C SER A 65 6.64 -3.82 -10.85
N ARG A 66 5.69 -3.07 -10.28
CA ARG A 66 4.40 -2.71 -10.89
C ARG A 66 4.34 -1.24 -11.32
N GLU A 67 5.49 -0.60 -11.51
CA GLU A 67 5.60 0.80 -11.95
C GLU A 67 4.87 1.75 -10.98
N GLY A 68 5.08 1.55 -9.67
CA GLY A 68 4.49 2.36 -8.60
C GLY A 68 3.03 2.04 -8.28
N ARG A 69 2.39 1.08 -8.96
CA ARG A 69 0.98 0.72 -8.76
C ARG A 69 0.82 -0.37 -7.71
N LEU A 70 0.19 -0.04 -6.59
CA LEU A 70 -0.05 -0.98 -5.49
C LEU A 70 -1.29 -0.60 -4.67
N LEU A 71 -2.03 -1.61 -4.22
CA LEU A 71 -3.00 -1.49 -3.12
C LEU A 71 -2.37 -2.05 -1.84
N LEU A 72 -1.96 -1.17 -0.93
CA LEU A 72 -1.46 -1.55 0.40
C LEU A 72 -2.63 -1.75 1.37
N ALA A 73 -2.98 -3.01 1.63
CA ALA A 73 -4.09 -3.39 2.50
C ALA A 73 -3.63 -3.95 3.87
N ASP A 74 -2.43 -3.57 4.32
CA ASP A 74 -1.90 -3.98 5.63
C ASP A 74 -2.73 -3.39 6.79
N ASP A 75 -2.68 -4.04 7.96
CA ASP A 75 -3.34 -3.58 9.17
C ASP A 75 -2.89 -2.16 9.60
N MET A 76 -3.76 -1.49 10.36
CA MET A 76 -3.51 -0.16 10.91
C MET A 76 -2.27 -0.19 11.83
N GLY A 77 -1.39 0.80 11.71
CA GLY A 77 -0.17 0.91 12.53
C GLY A 77 1.08 0.21 11.99
N LEU A 78 0.97 -0.62 10.94
CA LEU A 78 2.11 -1.34 10.35
C LEU A 78 3.03 -0.50 9.44
N GLY A 79 2.92 0.83 9.46
CA GLY A 79 3.83 1.70 8.69
C GLY A 79 3.56 1.76 7.18
N LYS A 80 2.29 1.75 6.75
CA LYS A 80 1.95 1.97 5.33
C LYS A 80 2.48 3.31 4.78
N THR A 81 2.52 4.35 5.62
CA THR A 81 3.06 5.66 5.24
C THR A 81 4.54 5.59 4.88
N ILE A 82 5.37 4.90 5.67
CA ILE A 82 6.81 4.80 5.38
C ILE A 82 7.08 4.00 4.10
N GLN A 83 6.27 2.96 3.83
CA GLN A 83 6.30 2.23 2.55
C GLN A 83 5.99 3.17 1.38
N ALA A 84 4.91 3.94 1.46
CA ALA A 84 4.51 4.89 0.41
C ALA A 84 5.58 5.97 0.17
N ILE A 85 6.22 6.47 1.23
CA ILE A 85 7.30 7.45 1.13
C ILE A 85 8.53 6.84 0.45
N CYS A 86 8.91 5.59 0.79
CA CYS A 86 10.02 4.92 0.13
C CYS A 86 9.76 4.72 -1.38
N ILE A 87 8.53 4.33 -1.76
CA ILE A 87 8.13 4.23 -3.17
C ILE A 87 8.21 5.61 -3.84
N ALA A 88 7.68 6.66 -3.22
CA ALA A 88 7.76 8.01 -3.78
C ALA A 88 9.21 8.52 -3.91
N ALA A 89 10.08 8.17 -2.96
CA ALA A 89 11.50 8.52 -3.00
C ALA A 89 12.24 7.80 -4.12
N TYR A 90 11.89 6.55 -4.41
CA TYR A 90 12.42 5.82 -5.55
C TYR A 90 12.08 6.54 -6.87
N TYR A 91 10.85 7.01 -7.03
CA TYR A 91 10.36 7.76 -8.19
C TYR A 91 10.67 9.27 -8.13
N ARG A 92 11.67 9.71 -7.36
CA ARG A 92 11.98 11.15 -7.18
C ARG A 92 12.24 11.89 -8.49
N LYS A 93 12.70 11.22 -9.55
CA LYS A 93 12.94 11.82 -10.87
C LYS A 93 11.64 12.18 -11.61
N GLU A 94 10.50 11.67 -11.18
CA GLU A 94 9.17 11.84 -11.81
C GLU A 94 8.30 12.89 -11.09
N TRP A 95 8.89 13.74 -10.26
CA TRP A 95 8.18 14.81 -9.58
C TRP A 95 7.42 15.73 -10.55
N PRO A 96 6.28 16.32 -10.14
CA PRO A 96 5.80 16.50 -8.76
C PRO A 96 4.97 15.34 -8.16
N LEU A 97 4.99 15.19 -6.83
CA LEU A 97 4.19 14.22 -6.07
C LEU A 97 2.88 14.83 -5.53
N LEU A 98 1.74 14.15 -5.73
CA LEU A 98 0.46 14.48 -5.10
C LEU A 98 0.06 13.40 -4.08
N VAL A 99 -0.12 13.81 -2.81
CA VAL A 99 -0.67 12.96 -1.76
C VAL A 99 -2.10 13.40 -1.45
N VAL A 100 -3.05 12.47 -1.56
CA VAL A 100 -4.45 12.70 -1.19
C VAL A 100 -4.76 11.92 0.07
N ALA A 101 -5.15 12.63 1.14
CA ALA A 101 -5.48 12.03 2.42
C ALA A 101 -6.63 12.78 3.12
N PRO A 102 -7.37 12.12 4.04
CA PRO A 102 -8.36 12.79 4.88
C PRO A 102 -7.76 13.99 5.63
N SER A 103 -8.57 15.03 5.85
CA SER A 103 -8.11 16.29 6.48
C SER A 103 -7.42 16.08 7.82
N SER A 104 -7.84 15.08 8.60
CA SER A 104 -7.30 14.76 9.93
C SER A 104 -5.84 14.31 9.93
N VAL A 105 -5.34 13.75 8.82
CA VAL A 105 -3.97 13.20 8.74
C VAL A 105 -3.04 14.01 7.84
N ARG A 106 -3.52 15.11 7.24
CA ARG A 106 -2.70 15.94 6.32
C ARG A 106 -1.43 16.47 6.98
N PHE A 107 -1.51 16.89 8.26
CA PHE A 107 -0.35 17.37 9.01
C PHE A 107 0.66 16.26 9.28
N THR A 108 0.19 15.04 9.60
CA THR A 108 1.07 13.87 9.77
C THR A 108 1.86 13.56 8.50
N TRP A 109 1.27 13.75 7.32
CA TRP A 109 2.00 13.61 6.05
C TRP A 109 2.99 14.77 5.82
N ALA A 110 2.60 16.01 6.11
CA ALA A 110 3.45 17.18 5.90
C ALA A 110 4.66 17.23 6.85
N GLU A 111 4.48 16.82 8.10
CA GLU A 111 5.52 16.81 9.13
C GLU A 111 6.50 15.64 8.98
N HIS A 112 6.19 14.66 8.14
CA HIS A 112 7.11 13.55 7.92
C HIS A 112 8.43 14.07 7.35
N GLU A 113 9.52 13.81 8.06
CA GLU A 113 10.84 14.40 7.80
C GLU A 113 11.29 14.16 6.36
N ASP A 114 11.05 12.96 5.84
CA ASP A 114 11.40 12.58 4.47
C ASP A 114 10.60 13.33 3.40
N ILE A 115 9.30 13.59 3.61
CA ILE A 115 8.49 14.38 2.68
C ILE A 115 8.99 15.83 2.65
N THR A 116 9.35 16.38 3.81
CA THR A 116 9.95 17.72 3.90
C THR A 116 11.31 17.79 3.20
N LYS A 117 12.16 16.76 3.31
CA LYS A 117 13.44 16.68 2.58
C LYS A 117 13.25 16.49 1.07
N MET A 118 12.17 15.84 0.66
CA MET A 118 11.86 15.60 -0.75
C MET A 118 11.37 16.86 -1.46
N THR A 119 10.68 17.76 -0.75
CA THR A 119 10.06 18.99 -1.28
C THR A 119 11.00 20.20 -1.36
N ARG A 120 12.14 20.23 -0.66
CA ARG A 120 13.04 21.40 -0.55
C ARG A 120 14.12 21.49 -1.64
N ILE A 121 13.77 21.27 -2.91
CA ILE A 121 14.65 21.58 -4.06
C ILE A 121 14.09 22.77 -4.82
#